data_AF-A0A7I8CUF3-F1
#
_entry.id   AF-A0A7I8CUF3-F1
#
_cell.length_a   1.000
_cell.length_b   1.000
_cell.length_c   1.000
_cell.angle_alpha   90.00
_cell.angle_beta   90.00
_cell.angle_gamma   90.00
#
_symmetry.space_group_name_H-M   'P 1'
#
loop_
_entity.id
_entity.type
_entity.pdbx_description
1 polymer ?
#
loop_
_entity_poly.entity_id
_entity_poly.type
_entity_poly.pdbx_seq_one_letter_code
_entity_poly.pdbx_strand_id
1 'polypeptide(L)'
;MQPTMQQLDIFADSRDVMLRNDVLEQLQQRNATAARTALERLAAEYPGDGALSAMTALVRDLGSGSTAPFADHAALASARRHLEDEVVPAARRVLPAQTVHAWLAPCWRALAARAATLAFRGTDAVNHAAPLWLLAGDWAAAREAVEGIESWWRIPAPLAWMTEARYRAAGLDAAWPLLAELAWLAPARFAALLSALGDASLDTLRRRFDAAFPGTGEVDDYAWFPAWLLVGKPALAGRLGEARVQRNRAASRATALLGEILRREHEGDQHELVNLRQEFSRLHAGLFDTYMATRKVQHR
;
A
#
# COMPACT_ATOMS: atom_id res chain seq x y z
N MET A 1 -42.75 -48.49 -8.08
CA MET A 1 -41.72 -47.44 -8.22
C MET A 1 -41.23 -47.08 -6.82
N GLN A 2 -40.07 -47.59 -6.43
CA GLN A 2 -39.43 -47.22 -5.17
C GLN A 2 -38.87 -45.80 -5.29
N PRO A 3 -39.03 -44.94 -4.28
CA PRO A 3 -38.26 -43.72 -4.20
C PRO A 3 -36.84 -44.12 -3.81
N THR A 4 -35.87 -43.82 -4.68
CA THR A 4 -34.44 -43.86 -4.39
C THR A 4 -34.19 -42.98 -3.18
N MET A 5 -33.92 -43.60 -2.02
CA MET A 5 -33.43 -42.90 -0.84
C MET A 5 -32.10 -42.25 -1.21
N GLN A 6 -32.13 -40.93 -1.42
CA GLN A 6 -30.96 -40.06 -1.23
C GLN A 6 -30.60 -40.10 0.25
N GLN A 7 -30.01 -41.21 0.68
CA GLN A 7 -29.21 -41.24 1.89
C GLN A 7 -27.99 -40.40 1.55
N LEU A 8 -28.06 -39.09 1.86
CA LEU A 8 -26.93 -38.18 1.83
C LEU A 8 -25.73 -38.94 2.41
N ASP A 9 -24.66 -39.04 1.62
CA ASP A 9 -23.48 -39.83 1.94
C ASP A 9 -22.62 -39.05 2.94
N ILE A 10 -23.16 -38.85 4.14
CA ILE A 10 -22.57 -38.05 5.23
C ILE A 10 -21.17 -38.57 5.59
N PHE A 11 -20.88 -39.85 5.29
CA PHE A 11 -19.57 -40.46 5.53
C PHE A 11 -18.58 -40.16 4.40
N ALA A 12 -18.99 -40.22 3.13
CA ALA A 12 -18.14 -39.77 2.02
C ALA A 12 -17.85 -38.27 2.11
N ASP A 13 -18.86 -37.46 2.48
CA ASP A 13 -18.77 -36.01 2.75
C ASP A 13 -17.97 -35.69 4.04
N SER A 14 -17.73 -36.68 4.90
CA SER A 14 -16.85 -36.52 6.06
C SER A 14 -15.39 -36.84 5.73
N ARG A 15 -15.17 -37.78 4.80
CA ARG A 15 -13.85 -38.27 4.43
C ARG A 15 -13.14 -37.34 3.44
N ASP A 16 -13.86 -36.80 2.46
CA ASP A 16 -13.31 -35.76 1.56
C ASP A 16 -12.92 -34.50 2.35
N VAL A 17 -13.77 -34.06 3.29
CA VAL A 17 -13.53 -32.92 4.18
C VAL A 17 -12.35 -33.18 5.10
N MET A 18 -12.22 -34.38 5.67
CA MET A 18 -11.07 -34.77 6.49
C MET A 18 -9.78 -34.71 5.67
N LEU A 19 -9.72 -35.36 4.50
CA LEU A 19 -8.53 -35.35 3.65
C LEU A 19 -8.17 -33.94 3.16
N ARG A 20 -9.18 -33.12 2.86
CA ARG A 20 -8.97 -31.71 2.52
C ARG A 20 -8.36 -30.95 3.70
N ASN A 21 -8.89 -31.15 4.90
CA ASN A 21 -8.37 -30.52 6.11
C ASN A 21 -6.94 -30.96 6.43
N ASP A 22 -6.59 -32.23 6.20
CA ASP A 22 -5.22 -32.71 6.35
C ASP A 22 -4.25 -31.96 5.43
N VAL A 23 -4.62 -31.77 4.15
CA VAL A 23 -3.80 -30.98 3.21
C VAL A 23 -3.69 -29.53 3.68
N LEU A 24 -4.80 -28.91 4.10
CA LEU A 24 -4.83 -27.52 4.56
C LEU A 24 -3.97 -27.31 5.82
N GLU A 25 -4.01 -28.25 6.77
CA GLU A 25 -3.19 -28.19 7.97
C GLU A 25 -1.70 -28.19 7.60
N GLN A 26 -1.27 -29.11 6.75
CA GLN A 26 0.13 -29.19 6.33
C GLN A 26 0.56 -27.97 5.50
N LEU A 27 -0.33 -27.42 4.67
CA LEU A 27 -0.10 -26.16 3.95
C LEU A 27 0.06 -24.98 4.91
N GLN A 28 -0.80 -24.88 5.95
CA GLN A 28 -0.71 -23.82 6.96
C GLN A 28 0.58 -23.91 7.77
N GLN A 29 1.02 -25.13 8.10
CA GLN A 29 2.32 -25.39 8.74
C GLN A 29 3.52 -25.23 7.77
N ARG A 30 3.24 -25.00 6.48
CA ARG A 30 4.25 -24.92 5.40
C ARG A 30 5.15 -26.16 5.31
N ASN A 31 4.63 -27.33 5.66
CA ASN A 31 5.35 -28.60 5.56
C ASN A 31 5.19 -29.19 4.16
N ALA A 32 6.11 -28.86 3.25
CA ALA A 32 6.03 -29.27 1.84
C ALA A 32 5.92 -30.79 1.65
N THR A 33 6.68 -31.57 2.43
CA THR A 33 6.70 -33.04 2.31
C THR A 33 5.38 -33.64 2.80
N ALA A 34 4.91 -33.26 3.99
CA ALA A 34 3.66 -33.78 4.51
C ALA A 34 2.45 -33.31 3.70
N ALA A 35 2.46 -32.05 3.21
CA ALA A 35 1.41 -31.53 2.35
C ALA A 35 1.33 -32.28 1.02
N ARG A 36 2.48 -32.68 0.45
CA ARG A 36 2.51 -33.53 -0.76
C ARG A 36 1.90 -34.90 -0.50
N THR A 37 2.30 -35.57 0.59
CA THR A 37 1.74 -36.88 0.95
C THR A 37 0.23 -36.81 1.19
N ALA A 38 -0.26 -35.78 1.89
CA ALA A 38 -1.69 -35.59 2.11
C ALA A 38 -2.43 -35.32 0.79
N LEU A 39 -1.85 -34.52 -0.10
CA LEU A 39 -2.42 -34.19 -1.40
C LEU A 39 -2.51 -35.41 -2.32
N GLU A 40 -1.48 -36.27 -2.33
CA GLU A 40 -1.49 -37.53 -3.08
C GLU A 40 -2.61 -38.45 -2.62
N ARG A 41 -2.86 -38.53 -1.29
CA ARG A 41 -3.99 -39.29 -0.74
C ARG A 41 -5.33 -38.72 -1.17
N LEU A 42 -5.52 -37.40 -1.07
CA LEU A 42 -6.74 -36.73 -1.53
C LEU A 42 -6.98 -36.97 -3.03
N ALA A 43 -5.94 -36.84 -3.86
CA ALA A 43 -6.04 -37.02 -5.30
C ALA A 43 -6.32 -38.48 -5.70
N ALA A 44 -5.79 -39.45 -4.96
CA ALA A 44 -6.04 -40.87 -5.19
C ALA A 44 -7.48 -41.27 -4.87
N GLU A 45 -8.06 -40.72 -3.80
CA GLU A 45 -9.42 -41.06 -3.35
C GLU A 45 -10.50 -40.19 -4.02
N TYR A 46 -10.20 -38.92 -4.31
CA TYR A 46 -11.13 -37.93 -4.85
C TYR A 46 -10.52 -37.15 -6.03
N PRO A 47 -10.22 -37.79 -7.18
CA PRO A 47 -9.55 -37.13 -8.31
C PRO A 47 -10.36 -35.98 -8.94
N GLY A 48 -11.67 -35.92 -8.70
CA GLY A 48 -12.56 -34.86 -9.18
C GLY A 48 -12.68 -33.65 -8.25
N ASP A 49 -11.95 -33.61 -7.13
CA ASP A 49 -12.05 -32.51 -6.17
C ASP A 49 -11.58 -31.19 -6.79
N GLY A 50 -12.48 -30.20 -6.81
CA GLY A 50 -12.25 -28.90 -7.44
C GLY A 50 -11.17 -28.02 -6.78
N ALA A 51 -10.66 -28.38 -5.60
CA ALA A 51 -9.57 -27.69 -4.91
C ALA A 51 -8.18 -28.27 -5.24
N LEU A 52 -8.10 -29.45 -5.89
CA LEU A 52 -6.84 -30.15 -6.15
C LEU A 52 -5.84 -29.31 -6.96
N SER A 53 -6.30 -28.58 -7.98
CA SER A 53 -5.41 -27.76 -8.82
C SER A 53 -4.76 -26.64 -8.01
N ALA A 54 -5.52 -25.99 -7.13
CA ALA A 54 -5.01 -24.95 -6.25
C ALA A 54 -4.07 -25.54 -5.18
N MET A 55 -4.44 -26.64 -4.53
CA MET A 55 -3.57 -27.30 -3.54
C MET A 55 -2.25 -27.77 -4.17
N THR A 56 -2.31 -28.34 -5.38
CA THR A 56 -1.12 -28.72 -6.16
C THR A 56 -0.20 -27.53 -6.41
N ALA A 57 -0.75 -26.37 -6.79
CA ALA A 57 0.04 -25.17 -7.00
C ALA A 57 0.77 -24.72 -5.73
N LEU A 58 0.10 -24.74 -4.57
CA LEU A 58 0.69 -24.36 -3.29
C LEU A 58 1.76 -25.35 -2.80
N VAL A 59 1.52 -26.66 -2.93
CA VAL A 59 2.51 -27.69 -2.56
C VAL A 59 3.75 -27.61 -3.44
N ARG A 60 3.58 -27.35 -4.75
CA ARG A 60 4.69 -27.15 -5.69
C ARG A 60 5.52 -25.92 -5.30
N ASP A 61 4.88 -24.78 -5.04
CA ASP A 61 5.60 -23.55 -4.65
C ASP A 61 6.38 -23.75 -3.33
N LEU A 62 5.77 -24.38 -2.32
CA LEU A 62 6.45 -24.72 -1.06
C LEU A 62 7.71 -25.56 -1.26
N GLY A 63 7.70 -26.48 -2.24
CA GLY A 63 8.84 -27.35 -2.55
C GLY A 63 9.91 -26.75 -3.46
N SER A 64 9.65 -25.61 -4.11
CA SER A 64 10.52 -25.06 -5.18
C SER A 64 11.45 -23.93 -4.72
N GLY A 65 11.59 -23.71 -3.42
CA GLY A 65 12.31 -22.56 -2.85
C GLY A 65 13.80 -22.52 -3.23
N SER A 66 14.15 -21.63 -4.16
CA SER A 66 15.54 -21.25 -4.43
C SER A 66 15.96 -20.09 -3.54
N THR A 67 17.20 -20.11 -3.04
CA THR A 67 17.82 -18.99 -2.31
C THR A 67 18.77 -18.18 -3.21
N ALA A 68 19.00 -18.61 -4.44
CA ALA A 68 19.92 -17.95 -5.35
C ALA A 68 19.40 -16.56 -5.77
N PRO A 69 20.25 -15.52 -5.71
CA PRO A 69 19.91 -14.20 -6.23
C PRO A 69 19.45 -14.25 -7.68
N PHE A 70 18.55 -13.35 -8.06
CA PHE A 70 18.14 -13.21 -9.46
C PHE A 70 19.28 -12.64 -10.29
N ALA A 71 19.50 -13.21 -11.47
CA ALA A 71 20.51 -12.73 -12.40
C ALA A 71 20.14 -11.35 -13.00
N ASP A 72 18.85 -11.12 -13.24
CA ASP A 72 18.34 -9.89 -13.84
C ASP A 72 16.87 -9.62 -13.48
N HIS A 73 16.37 -8.46 -13.93
CA HIS A 73 14.97 -8.04 -13.74
C HIS A 73 13.96 -8.94 -14.47
N ALA A 74 14.34 -9.62 -15.56
CA ALA A 74 13.42 -10.49 -16.29
C ALA A 74 13.14 -11.79 -15.50
N ALA A 75 14.18 -12.34 -14.86
CA ALA A 75 14.05 -13.47 -13.95
C ALA A 75 13.18 -13.12 -12.74
N LEU A 76 13.36 -11.92 -12.16
CA LEU A 76 12.48 -11.43 -11.10
C LEU A 76 11.04 -11.24 -11.59
N ALA A 77 10.83 -10.61 -12.75
CA ALA A 77 9.51 -10.38 -13.32
C ALA A 77 8.76 -11.70 -13.58
N SER A 78 9.47 -12.73 -14.03
CA SER A 78 8.91 -14.08 -14.23
C SER A 78 8.47 -14.70 -12.91
N ALA A 79 9.35 -14.68 -11.90
CA ALA A 79 9.04 -15.22 -10.57
C ALA A 79 7.89 -14.46 -9.88
N ARG A 80 7.87 -13.12 -10.00
CA ARG A 80 6.79 -12.28 -9.47
C ARG A 80 5.45 -12.64 -10.12
N ARG A 81 5.40 -12.72 -11.47
CA ARG A 81 4.17 -13.10 -12.20
C ARG A 81 3.68 -14.49 -11.81
N HIS A 82 4.58 -15.46 -11.66
CA HIS A 82 4.20 -16.80 -11.18
C HIS A 82 3.49 -16.72 -9.81
N LEU A 83 4.03 -15.94 -8.87
CA LEU A 83 3.42 -15.79 -7.56
C LEU A 83 2.05 -15.06 -7.65
N GLU A 84 1.95 -14.00 -8.47
CA GLU A 84 0.72 -13.22 -8.65
C GLU A 84 -0.40 -13.97 -9.38
N ASP A 85 -0.05 -14.73 -10.42
CA ASP A 85 -1.02 -15.33 -11.35
C ASP A 85 -1.40 -16.76 -10.95
N GLU A 86 -0.53 -17.50 -10.25
CA GLU A 86 -0.79 -18.88 -9.84
C GLU A 86 -0.96 -19.04 -8.33
N VAL A 87 0.01 -18.54 -7.54
CA VAL A 87 0.08 -18.87 -6.11
C VAL A 87 -0.90 -18.03 -5.28
N VAL A 88 -1.00 -16.72 -5.53
CA VAL A 88 -1.93 -15.84 -4.82
C VAL A 88 -3.40 -16.27 -5.02
N PRO A 89 -3.87 -16.55 -6.26
CA PRO A 89 -5.24 -17.03 -6.47
C PRO A 89 -5.47 -18.41 -5.85
N ALA A 90 -4.50 -19.33 -5.95
CA ALA A 90 -4.59 -20.64 -5.32
C ALA A 90 -4.71 -20.53 -3.79
N ALA A 91 -3.89 -19.67 -3.16
CA ALA A 91 -3.93 -19.44 -1.71
C ALA A 91 -5.29 -18.89 -1.28
N ARG A 92 -5.83 -17.89 -2.00
CA ARG A 92 -7.15 -17.32 -1.72
C ARG A 92 -8.30 -18.31 -1.90
N ARG A 93 -8.14 -19.31 -2.77
CA ARG A 93 -9.18 -20.32 -3.05
C ARG A 93 -9.29 -21.37 -1.95
N VAL A 94 -8.18 -21.74 -1.31
CA VAL A 94 -8.15 -22.90 -0.40
C VAL A 94 -7.86 -22.53 1.04
N LEU A 95 -7.12 -21.47 1.31
CA LEU A 95 -6.81 -21.03 2.67
C LEU A 95 -7.90 -20.10 3.20
N PRO A 96 -8.16 -20.11 4.53
CA PRO A 96 -9.01 -19.11 5.15
C PRO A 96 -8.53 -17.69 4.86
N ALA A 97 -9.44 -16.76 4.54
CA ALA A 97 -9.10 -15.40 4.13
C ALA A 97 -8.17 -14.68 5.12
N GLN A 98 -8.34 -14.93 6.42
CA GLN A 98 -7.54 -14.36 7.50
C GLN A 98 -6.09 -14.87 7.56
N THR A 99 -5.78 -16.03 6.97
CA THR A 99 -4.42 -16.61 6.98
C THR A 99 -3.67 -16.42 5.67
N VAL A 100 -4.36 -16.08 4.58
CA VAL A 100 -3.76 -15.93 3.23
C VAL A 100 -2.55 -14.99 3.24
N HIS A 101 -2.66 -13.81 3.86
CA HIS A 101 -1.55 -12.85 3.89
C HIS A 101 -0.34 -13.40 4.66
N ALA A 102 -0.57 -13.95 5.85
CA ALA A 102 0.49 -14.54 6.67
C ALA A 102 1.17 -15.73 5.95
N TRP A 103 0.40 -16.51 5.20
CA TRP A 103 0.92 -17.64 4.42
C TRP A 103 1.74 -17.18 3.21
N LEU A 104 1.33 -16.12 2.52
CA LEU A 104 2.05 -15.58 1.35
C LEU A 104 3.30 -14.79 1.73
N ALA A 105 3.35 -14.19 2.93
CA ALA A 105 4.44 -13.33 3.35
C ALA A 105 5.84 -13.97 3.20
N PRO A 106 6.10 -15.23 3.61
CA PRO A 106 7.37 -15.90 3.36
C PRO A 106 7.73 -16.03 1.86
N CYS A 107 6.75 -16.25 0.98
CA CYS A 107 7.00 -16.32 -0.47
C CYS A 107 7.47 -14.97 -1.01
N TRP A 108 6.79 -13.88 -0.62
CA TRP A 108 7.20 -12.51 -0.95
C TRP A 108 8.58 -12.15 -0.40
N ARG A 109 8.88 -12.52 0.85
CA ARG A 109 10.20 -12.30 1.46
C ARG A 109 11.31 -13.02 0.69
N ALA A 110 11.07 -14.27 0.28
CA ALA A 110 12.04 -15.03 -0.50
C ALA A 110 12.33 -14.37 -1.85
N LEU A 111 11.30 -13.89 -2.57
CA LEU A 111 11.48 -13.13 -3.81
C LEU A 111 12.24 -11.82 -3.57
N ALA A 112 11.89 -11.08 -2.52
CA ALA A 112 12.52 -9.81 -2.17
C ALA A 112 14.01 -9.98 -1.84
N ALA A 113 14.36 -11.00 -1.04
CA ALA A 113 15.74 -11.31 -0.69
C ALA A 113 16.60 -11.65 -1.92
N ARG A 114 16.04 -12.44 -2.85
CA ARG A 114 16.73 -12.78 -4.11
C ARG A 114 16.88 -11.59 -5.05
N ALA A 115 16.01 -10.59 -4.92
CA ALA A 115 16.06 -9.35 -5.69
C ALA A 115 16.98 -8.28 -5.09
N ALA A 116 17.56 -8.51 -3.90
CA ALA A 116 18.27 -7.47 -3.14
C ALA A 116 19.48 -6.85 -3.87
N THR A 117 20.11 -7.59 -4.79
CA THR A 117 21.26 -7.12 -5.56
C THR A 117 20.87 -6.40 -6.86
N LEU A 118 19.60 -6.41 -7.25
CA LEU A 118 19.14 -5.79 -8.48
C LEU A 118 18.99 -4.27 -8.28
N ALA A 119 19.71 -3.49 -9.09
CA ALA A 119 19.58 -2.04 -9.10
C ALA A 119 18.17 -1.59 -9.50
N PHE A 120 17.72 -0.47 -8.94
CA PHE A 120 16.44 0.13 -9.30
C PHE A 120 16.41 0.57 -10.78
N ARG A 121 15.31 0.24 -11.48
CA ARG A 121 15.02 0.68 -12.85
C ARG A 121 13.70 1.42 -12.89
N GLY A 122 13.72 2.73 -13.17
CA GLY A 122 12.51 3.57 -13.17
C GLY A 122 11.44 3.14 -14.17
N THR A 123 11.84 2.57 -15.32
CA THR A 123 10.93 2.03 -16.35
C THR A 123 10.21 0.77 -15.91
N ASP A 124 10.69 0.09 -14.88
CA ASP A 124 10.16 -1.17 -14.37
C ASP A 124 10.23 -1.22 -12.84
N ALA A 125 9.68 -0.19 -12.20
CA ALA A 125 9.79 0.01 -10.76
C ALA A 125 9.21 -1.16 -9.95
N VAL A 126 8.21 -1.88 -10.48
CA VAL A 126 7.58 -3.00 -9.76
C VAL A 126 8.53 -4.19 -9.55
N ASN A 127 9.56 -4.32 -10.38
CA ASN A 127 10.57 -5.39 -10.27
C ASN A 127 11.79 -4.89 -9.49
N HIS A 128 11.56 -4.53 -8.23
CA HIS A 128 12.57 -4.15 -7.25
C HIS A 128 12.29 -4.83 -5.91
N ALA A 129 13.29 -4.95 -5.02
CA ALA A 129 13.11 -5.62 -3.73
C ALA A 129 12.10 -4.90 -2.82
N ALA A 130 12.10 -3.56 -2.81
CA ALA A 130 11.23 -2.76 -1.93
C ALA A 130 9.72 -3.08 -2.02
N PRO A 131 9.06 -3.07 -3.20
CA PRO A 131 7.64 -3.43 -3.29
C PRO A 131 7.36 -4.88 -2.87
N LEU A 132 8.32 -5.79 -3.01
CA LEU A 132 8.16 -7.19 -2.57
C LEU A 132 8.20 -7.31 -1.04
N TRP A 133 9.07 -6.54 -0.37
CA TRP A 133 9.07 -6.44 1.08
C TRP A 133 7.78 -5.84 1.64
N LEU A 134 7.19 -4.85 0.95
CA LEU A 134 5.87 -4.31 1.30
C LEU A 134 4.78 -5.39 1.21
N LEU A 135 4.74 -6.18 0.15
CA LEU A 135 3.80 -7.30 0.01
C LEU A 135 4.00 -8.38 1.08
N ALA A 136 5.23 -8.56 1.56
CA ALA A 136 5.58 -9.45 2.66
C ALA A 136 5.19 -8.92 4.06
N GLY A 137 4.75 -7.67 4.17
CA GLY A 137 4.51 -7.03 5.46
C GLY A 137 5.79 -6.66 6.23
N ASP A 138 6.93 -6.61 5.54
CA ASP A 138 8.23 -6.34 6.15
C ASP A 138 8.64 -4.88 5.93
N TRP A 139 8.08 -4.00 6.75
CA TRP A 139 8.22 -2.56 6.59
C TRP A 139 9.65 -2.08 6.82
N ALA A 140 10.41 -2.76 7.69
CA ALA A 140 11.80 -2.42 7.96
C ALA A 140 12.68 -2.74 6.73
N ALA A 141 12.60 -3.97 6.20
CA ALA A 141 13.33 -4.36 5.01
C ALA A 141 12.93 -3.53 3.77
N ALA A 142 11.66 -3.16 3.65
CA ALA A 142 11.20 -2.26 2.57
C ALA A 142 11.89 -0.89 2.65
N ARG A 143 12.03 -0.32 3.85
CA ARG A 143 12.70 0.97 4.05
C ARG A 143 14.18 0.91 3.69
N GLU A 144 14.88 -0.12 4.17
CA GLU A 144 16.31 -0.33 3.86
C GLU A 144 16.52 -0.47 2.34
N ALA A 145 15.66 -1.24 1.66
CA ALA A 145 15.72 -1.39 0.22
C ALA A 145 15.48 -0.08 -0.54
N VAL A 146 14.61 0.81 -0.04
CA VAL A 146 14.40 2.14 -0.64
C VAL A 146 15.58 3.07 -0.37
N GLU A 147 16.15 3.04 0.84
CA GLU A 147 17.31 3.87 1.22
C GLU A 147 18.55 3.55 0.38
N GLY A 148 18.66 2.31 -0.13
CA GLY A 148 19.68 1.93 -1.11
C GLY A 148 19.52 2.54 -2.51
N ILE A 149 18.38 3.17 -2.83
CA ILE A 149 18.16 3.84 -4.11
C ILE A 149 18.67 5.29 -4.03
N GLU A 150 19.62 5.64 -4.90
CA GLU A 150 20.13 7.01 -4.96
C GLU A 150 19.01 8.02 -5.23
N SER A 151 18.97 9.08 -4.42
CA SER A 151 17.97 10.17 -4.56
C SER A 151 16.52 9.67 -4.58
N TRP A 152 16.21 8.57 -3.87
CA TRP A 152 14.88 7.94 -3.86
C TRP A 152 13.71 8.92 -3.62
N TRP A 153 13.92 9.94 -2.80
CA TRP A 153 12.92 10.96 -2.46
C TRP A 153 12.51 11.84 -3.65
N ARG A 154 13.29 11.88 -4.73
CA ARG A 154 12.96 12.57 -5.99
C ARG A 154 12.21 11.70 -6.98
N ILE A 155 12.09 10.40 -6.72
CA ILE A 155 11.54 9.43 -7.65
C ILE A 155 10.17 8.99 -7.14
N PRO A 156 9.09 9.13 -7.95
CA PRO A 156 7.73 8.87 -7.48
C PRO A 156 7.51 7.49 -6.85
N ALA A 157 8.03 6.42 -7.45
CA ALA A 157 7.79 5.05 -6.96
C ALA A 157 8.51 4.77 -5.62
N PRO A 158 9.84 4.99 -5.48
CA PRO A 158 10.52 4.87 -4.19
C PRO A 158 9.94 5.76 -3.08
N LEU A 159 9.57 7.00 -3.38
CA LEU A 159 8.92 7.88 -2.41
C LEU A 159 7.59 7.29 -1.91
N ALA A 160 6.76 6.74 -2.81
CA ALA A 160 5.52 6.09 -2.42
C ALA A 160 5.76 4.84 -1.53
N TRP A 161 6.74 4.01 -1.87
CA TRP A 161 7.08 2.84 -1.04
C TRP A 161 7.58 3.21 0.35
N MET A 162 8.46 4.21 0.44
CA MET A 162 8.91 4.73 1.75
C MET A 162 7.74 5.30 2.55
N THR A 163 6.82 6.01 1.90
CA THR A 163 5.63 6.57 2.54
C THR A 163 4.77 5.45 3.14
N GLU A 164 4.49 4.41 2.34
CA GLU A 164 3.73 3.24 2.80
C GLU A 164 4.44 2.53 3.96
N ALA A 165 5.74 2.24 3.83
CA ALA A 165 6.49 1.55 4.86
C ALA A 165 6.53 2.33 6.17
N ARG A 166 6.70 3.66 6.13
CA ARG A 166 6.66 4.51 7.33
C ARG A 166 5.28 4.56 7.95
N TYR A 167 4.23 4.69 7.13
CA TYR A 167 2.86 4.66 7.62
C TYR A 167 2.55 3.34 8.33
N ARG A 168 2.89 2.19 7.71
CA ARG A 168 2.63 0.87 8.30
C ARG A 168 3.45 0.60 9.57
N ALA A 169 4.65 1.16 9.69
CA ALA A 169 5.52 0.97 10.84
C ALA A 169 5.24 1.92 12.01
N ALA A 170 4.92 3.18 11.74
CA ALA A 170 4.88 4.25 12.75
C ALA A 170 3.60 5.11 12.71
N GLY A 171 2.63 4.73 11.86
CA GLY A 171 1.35 5.42 11.73
C GLY A 171 1.42 6.72 10.93
N LEU A 172 0.29 7.42 10.93
CA LEU A 172 0.05 8.56 10.05
C LEU A 172 0.92 9.78 10.39
N ASP A 173 1.22 10.01 11.67
CA ASP A 173 2.05 11.14 12.10
C ASP A 173 3.45 11.13 11.48
N ALA A 174 4.04 9.94 11.32
CA ALA A 174 5.35 9.77 10.69
C ALA A 174 5.30 9.85 9.15
N ALA A 175 4.12 9.70 8.56
CA ALA A 175 3.91 9.64 7.11
C ALA A 175 3.53 10.99 6.50
N TRP A 176 2.99 11.94 7.28
CA TRP A 176 2.54 13.25 6.79
C TRP A 176 3.54 13.99 5.91
N PRO A 177 4.84 14.10 6.28
CA PRO A 177 5.80 14.82 5.43
C PRO A 177 5.95 14.16 4.05
N LEU A 178 6.02 12.83 4.01
CA LEU A 178 6.20 12.08 2.77
C LEU A 178 4.93 12.04 1.93
N LEU A 179 3.75 12.00 2.55
CA LEU A 179 2.47 12.15 1.86
C LEU A 179 2.39 13.51 1.15
N ALA A 180 2.87 14.58 1.79
CA ALA A 180 2.92 15.89 1.16
C ALA A 180 3.92 15.95 0.00
N GLU A 181 5.14 15.43 0.20
CA GLU A 181 6.15 15.34 -0.85
C GLU A 181 5.64 14.53 -2.06
N LEU A 182 4.93 13.42 -1.83
CA LEU A 182 4.37 12.57 -2.87
C LEU A 182 3.21 13.26 -3.60
N ALA A 183 2.32 13.93 -2.87
CA ALA A 183 1.23 14.72 -3.45
C ALA A 183 1.77 15.77 -4.42
N TRP A 184 2.84 16.47 -4.05
CA TRP A 184 3.47 17.45 -4.93
C TRP A 184 4.17 16.81 -6.11
N LEU A 185 4.90 15.71 -5.90
CA LEU A 185 5.74 15.09 -6.92
C LEU A 185 4.92 14.33 -7.97
N ALA A 186 3.95 13.52 -7.53
CA ALA A 186 3.16 12.62 -8.35
C ALA A 186 1.72 12.46 -7.79
N PRO A 187 0.82 13.42 -8.06
CA PRO A 187 -0.55 13.45 -7.52
C PRO A 187 -1.34 12.15 -7.75
N ALA A 188 -1.25 11.56 -8.95
CA ALA A 188 -1.91 10.29 -9.25
C ALA A 188 -1.43 9.13 -8.38
N ARG A 189 -0.13 9.08 -8.09
CA ARG A 189 0.45 8.04 -7.23
C ARG A 189 0.11 8.26 -5.76
N PHE A 190 0.02 9.53 -5.33
CA PHE A 190 -0.53 9.89 -4.03
C PHE A 190 -1.97 9.40 -3.88
N ALA A 191 -2.85 9.69 -4.85
CA ALA A 191 -4.25 9.25 -4.81
C ALA A 191 -4.38 7.72 -4.77
N ALA A 192 -3.58 7.01 -5.58
CA ALA A 192 -3.53 5.54 -5.57
C ALA A 192 -3.03 4.99 -4.23
N LEU A 193 -2.02 5.62 -3.62
CA LEU A 193 -1.49 5.21 -2.32
C LEU A 193 -2.54 5.38 -1.22
N LEU A 194 -3.28 6.49 -1.18
CA LEU A 194 -4.35 6.68 -0.19
C LEU A 194 -5.36 5.52 -0.22
N SER A 195 -5.79 5.10 -1.41
CA SER A 195 -6.67 3.93 -1.57
C SER A 195 -6.02 2.62 -1.12
N ALA A 196 -4.73 2.41 -1.43
CA ALA A 196 -4.01 1.19 -1.07
C ALA A 196 -3.78 1.05 0.44
N LEU A 197 -3.65 2.17 1.16
CA LEU A 197 -3.47 2.14 2.61
C LEU A 197 -4.72 1.61 3.33
N GLY A 198 -5.92 1.88 2.79
CA GLY A 198 -7.20 1.44 3.36
C GLY A 198 -7.52 2.06 4.72
N ASP A 199 -6.97 3.25 4.99
CA ASP A 199 -7.17 3.97 6.24
C ASP A 199 -8.44 4.83 6.18
N ALA A 200 -9.41 4.53 7.04
CA ALA A 200 -10.70 5.22 7.06
C ALA A 200 -10.60 6.73 7.30
N SER A 201 -9.57 7.19 8.02
CA SER A 201 -9.32 8.60 8.27
C SER A 201 -8.79 9.31 7.02
N LEU A 202 -7.88 8.67 6.27
CA LEU A 202 -7.40 9.16 4.99
C LEU A 202 -8.50 9.16 3.93
N ASP A 203 -9.32 8.10 3.88
CA ASP A 203 -10.46 8.02 2.97
C ASP A 203 -11.48 9.13 3.24
N THR A 204 -11.73 9.44 4.52
CA THR A 204 -12.61 10.53 4.90
C THR A 204 -12.05 11.88 4.49
N LEU A 205 -10.74 12.10 4.68
CA LEU A 205 -10.07 13.32 4.23
C LEU A 205 -10.12 13.47 2.71
N ARG A 206 -9.86 12.39 1.97
CA ARG A 206 -9.93 12.36 0.52
C ARG A 206 -11.32 12.73 0.02
N ARG A 207 -12.38 12.08 0.52
CA ARG A 207 -13.76 12.42 0.13
C ARG A 207 -14.11 13.89 0.40
N ARG A 208 -13.63 14.43 1.52
CA ARG A 208 -13.84 15.85 1.84
C ARG A 208 -13.07 16.78 0.91
N PHE A 209 -11.84 16.41 0.53
CA PHE A 209 -11.06 17.14 -0.46
C PHE A 209 -11.79 17.15 -1.81
N ASP A 210 -12.17 15.98 -2.30
CA ASP A 210 -12.86 15.82 -3.60
C ASP A 210 -14.17 16.63 -3.66
N ALA A 211 -14.88 16.76 -2.54
CA ALA A 211 -16.15 17.48 -2.47
C ALA A 211 -16.01 19.01 -2.28
N ALA A 212 -14.92 19.48 -1.70
CA ALA A 212 -14.81 20.87 -1.22
C ALA A 212 -13.62 21.65 -1.78
N PHE A 213 -12.66 20.98 -2.43
CA PHE A 213 -11.51 21.67 -3.00
C PHE A 213 -11.92 22.47 -4.25
N PRO A 214 -11.63 23.78 -4.31
CA PRO A 214 -12.00 24.64 -5.44
C PRO A 214 -11.00 24.47 -6.60
N GLY A 215 -10.97 23.27 -7.19
CA GLY A 215 -10.08 22.88 -8.30
C GLY A 215 -10.84 22.49 -9.56
N THR A 216 -10.15 21.80 -10.49
CA THR A 216 -10.72 21.29 -11.74
C THR A 216 -11.45 19.96 -11.55
N GLY A 217 -11.25 19.28 -10.43
CA GLY A 217 -11.69 17.91 -10.18
C GLY A 217 -10.77 16.86 -10.80
N GLU A 218 -9.63 17.27 -11.37
CA GLU A 218 -8.65 16.36 -11.96
C GLU A 218 -7.67 15.83 -10.93
N VAL A 219 -6.98 14.74 -11.27
CA VAL A 219 -6.03 14.10 -10.36
C VAL A 219 -4.88 15.02 -9.93
N ASP A 220 -4.53 16.01 -10.74
CA ASP A 220 -3.48 16.98 -10.43
C ASP A 220 -3.86 17.93 -9.29
N ASP A 221 -5.15 18.08 -8.97
CA ASP A 221 -5.59 18.85 -7.81
C ASP A 221 -5.06 18.28 -6.51
N TYR A 222 -4.79 16.97 -6.43
CA TYR A 222 -4.23 16.37 -5.22
C TYR A 222 -2.87 16.96 -4.82
N ALA A 223 -2.15 17.65 -5.73
CA ALA A 223 -0.96 18.43 -5.34
C ALA A 223 -1.28 19.46 -4.25
N TRP A 224 -2.50 20.00 -4.21
CA TRP A 224 -2.97 20.99 -3.25
C TRP A 224 -3.53 20.37 -1.96
N PHE A 225 -3.65 19.04 -1.88
CA PHE A 225 -4.18 18.36 -0.70
C PHE A 225 -3.47 18.77 0.60
N PRO A 226 -2.13 18.86 0.68
CA PRO A 226 -1.45 19.27 1.92
C PRO A 226 -1.78 20.70 2.35
N ALA A 227 -1.86 21.65 1.41
CA ALA A 227 -2.24 23.03 1.68
C ALA A 227 -3.70 23.13 2.15
N TRP A 228 -4.61 22.44 1.46
CA TRP A 228 -6.02 22.36 1.85
C TRP A 228 -6.21 21.74 3.24
N LEU A 229 -5.44 20.70 3.55
CA LEU A 229 -5.47 20.04 4.84
C LEU A 229 -5.14 21.01 5.98
N LEU A 230 -4.18 21.92 5.80
CA LEU A 230 -3.82 22.92 6.81
C LEU A 230 -4.93 23.94 7.10
N VAL A 231 -5.79 24.22 6.12
CA VAL A 231 -6.96 25.09 6.34
C VAL A 231 -7.94 24.44 7.31
N GLY A 232 -8.23 23.14 7.12
CA GLY A 232 -9.16 22.39 7.96
C GLY A 232 -8.56 21.81 9.24
N LYS A 233 -7.25 21.56 9.27
CA LYS A 233 -6.51 20.97 10.39
C LYS A 233 -5.18 21.71 10.67
N PRO A 234 -5.22 22.92 11.23
CA PRO A 234 -4.02 23.72 11.52
C PRO A 234 -2.98 23.02 12.40
N ALA A 235 -3.40 22.11 13.29
CA ALA A 235 -2.52 21.36 14.17
C ALA A 235 -1.49 20.49 13.41
N LEU A 236 -1.71 20.20 12.14
CA LEU A 236 -0.78 19.44 11.30
C LEU A 236 0.37 20.30 10.72
N ALA A 237 0.37 21.61 10.96
CA ALA A 237 1.38 22.53 10.44
C ALA A 237 2.81 22.11 10.81
N GLY A 238 3.05 21.70 12.07
CA GLY A 238 4.35 21.23 12.52
C GLY A 238 4.84 20.00 11.75
N ARG A 239 3.97 19.01 11.55
CA ARG A 239 4.28 17.77 10.83
C ARG A 239 4.51 18.01 9.35
N LEU A 240 3.61 18.73 8.69
CA LEU A 240 3.76 19.05 7.27
C LEU A 240 4.96 19.99 7.00
N GLY A 241 5.38 20.76 8.01
CA GLY A 241 6.59 21.58 7.96
C GLY A 241 7.89 20.78 7.91
N GLU A 242 7.88 19.49 8.29
CA GLU A 242 9.05 18.60 8.14
C GLU A 242 9.28 18.16 6.68
N ALA A 243 8.32 18.41 5.78
CA ALA A 243 8.39 18.03 4.38
C ALA A 243 9.41 18.86 3.58
N ARG A 244 10.08 18.24 2.61
CA ARG A 244 11.01 18.91 1.69
C ARG A 244 10.23 19.74 0.67
N VAL A 245 10.12 21.04 0.95
CA VAL A 245 9.42 22.01 0.10
C VAL A 245 10.05 22.07 -1.31
N GLN A 246 9.21 21.86 -2.33
CA GLN A 246 9.58 21.99 -3.75
C GLN A 246 9.26 23.42 -4.22
N ARG A 247 10.26 24.31 -4.15
CA ARG A 247 10.09 25.76 -4.44
C ARG A 247 9.57 26.07 -5.85
N ASN A 248 9.75 25.17 -6.81
CA ASN A 248 9.26 25.31 -8.18
C ASN A 248 7.78 24.92 -8.34
N ARG A 249 7.13 24.34 -7.33
CA ARG A 249 5.71 23.95 -7.39
C ARG A 249 4.84 24.86 -6.53
N ALA A 250 3.81 25.45 -7.14
CA ALA A 250 2.91 26.39 -6.46
C ALA A 250 2.26 25.77 -5.21
N ALA A 251 1.76 24.53 -5.29
CA ALA A 251 1.09 23.85 -4.18
C ALA A 251 2.02 23.55 -2.99
N SER A 252 3.30 23.25 -3.24
CA SER A 252 4.28 23.05 -2.17
C SER A 252 4.61 24.36 -1.46
N ARG A 253 4.81 25.45 -2.22
CA ARG A 253 4.97 26.79 -1.64
C ARG A 253 3.75 27.22 -0.83
N ALA A 254 2.54 26.96 -1.33
CA ALA A 254 1.31 27.29 -0.63
C ALA A 254 1.20 26.58 0.73
N THR A 255 1.64 25.32 0.81
CA THR A 255 1.65 24.57 2.09
C THR A 255 2.63 25.19 3.09
N ALA A 256 3.85 25.53 2.64
CA ALA A 256 4.84 26.19 3.48
C ALA A 256 4.38 27.57 3.96
N LEU A 257 3.80 28.36 3.04
CA LEU A 257 3.26 29.69 3.32
C LEU A 257 2.09 29.65 4.30
N LEU A 258 1.18 28.68 4.16
CA LEU A 258 0.12 28.45 5.13
C LEU A 258 0.67 28.07 6.51
N GLY A 259 1.68 27.19 6.57
CA GLY A 259 2.34 26.87 7.85
C GLY A 259 2.90 28.11 8.55
N GLU A 260 3.53 29.00 7.79
CA GLU A 260 4.06 30.27 8.31
C GLU A 260 2.94 31.23 8.74
N ILE A 261 1.88 31.38 7.93
CA ILE A 261 0.69 32.17 8.30
C ILE A 261 0.11 31.66 9.62
N LEU A 262 -0.08 30.35 9.79
CA LEU A 262 -0.64 29.76 11.00
C LEU A 262 0.24 30.01 12.23
N ARG A 263 1.57 29.96 12.07
CA ARG A 263 2.52 30.28 13.13
C ARG A 263 2.42 31.75 13.55
N ARG A 264 2.41 32.67 12.59
CA ARG A 264 2.28 34.11 12.84
C ARG A 264 0.93 34.51 13.44
N GLU A 265 -0.15 33.84 13.04
CA GLU A 265 -1.47 33.98 13.67
C GLU A 265 -1.43 33.61 15.15
N HIS A 266 -0.70 32.56 15.51
CA HIS A 266 -0.54 32.14 16.90
C HIS A 266 0.31 33.12 17.72
N GLU A 267 1.32 33.73 17.09
CA GLU A 267 2.24 34.71 17.72
C GLU A 267 1.65 36.14 17.83
N GLY A 268 0.58 36.45 17.08
CA GLY A 268 -0.08 37.75 17.10
C GLY A 268 0.56 38.83 16.21
N ASP A 269 1.44 38.46 15.27
CA ASP A 269 2.14 39.42 14.40
C ASP A 269 1.28 39.81 13.17
N GLN A 270 0.51 40.90 13.31
CA GLN A 270 -0.45 41.31 12.28
C GLN A 270 0.17 41.97 11.04
N HIS A 271 1.37 42.55 11.13
CA HIS A 271 1.94 43.29 10.00
C HIS A 271 2.50 42.35 8.93
N GLU A 272 3.21 41.29 9.32
CA GLU A 272 3.72 40.30 8.36
C GLU A 272 2.61 39.45 7.73
N LEU A 273 1.51 39.23 8.47
CA LEU A 273 0.37 38.43 7.99
C LEU A 273 -0.29 38.99 6.72
N VAL A 274 -0.32 40.30 6.53
CA VAL A 274 -0.93 40.92 5.34
C VAL A 274 -0.20 40.50 4.07
N ASN A 275 1.14 40.57 4.10
CA ASN A 275 1.98 40.22 2.95
C ASN A 275 1.89 38.72 2.63
N LEU A 276 1.96 37.86 3.66
CA LEU A 276 1.85 36.41 3.49
C LEU A 276 0.48 35.99 2.92
N ARG A 277 -0.61 36.60 3.41
CA ARG A 277 -1.96 36.35 2.88
C ARG A 277 -2.11 36.81 1.43
N GLN A 278 -1.49 37.95 1.08
CA GLN A 278 -1.50 38.43 -0.31
C GLN A 278 -0.73 37.47 -1.23
N GLU A 279 0.43 36.98 -0.80
CA GLU A 279 1.19 35.98 -1.56
C GLU A 279 0.38 34.68 -1.73
N PHE A 280 -0.29 34.22 -0.67
CA PHE A 280 -1.09 33.00 -0.71
C PHE A 280 -2.28 33.13 -1.67
N SER A 281 -2.99 34.27 -1.64
CA SER A 281 -4.06 34.59 -2.58
C SER A 281 -3.59 34.53 -4.04
N ARG A 282 -2.38 35.01 -4.35
CA ARG A 282 -1.79 34.92 -5.69
C ARG A 282 -1.46 33.49 -6.11
N LEU A 283 -1.16 32.59 -5.17
CA LEU A 283 -0.90 31.18 -5.48
C LEU A 283 -2.19 30.44 -5.81
N HIS A 284 -3.27 30.66 -5.04
CA HIS A 284 -4.55 30.00 -5.27
C HIS A 284 -5.71 30.77 -4.61
N ALA A 285 -6.43 31.56 -5.39
CA ALA A 285 -7.54 32.40 -4.89
C ALA A 285 -8.65 31.59 -4.20
N GLY A 286 -9.14 30.50 -4.81
CA GLY A 286 -10.22 29.70 -4.22
C GLY A 286 -9.86 29.07 -2.85
N LEU A 287 -8.62 28.62 -2.69
CA LEU A 287 -8.15 28.06 -1.42
C LEU A 287 -7.95 29.16 -0.37
N PHE A 288 -7.50 30.35 -0.79
CA PHE A 288 -7.44 31.53 0.07
C PHE A 288 -8.83 31.92 0.59
N ASP A 289 -9.86 31.91 -0.27
CA ASP A 289 -11.23 32.21 0.15
C ASP A 289 -11.74 31.20 1.18
N THR A 290 -11.47 29.91 0.96
CA THR A 290 -11.78 28.84 1.93
C THR A 290 -11.08 29.11 3.27
N TYR A 291 -9.79 29.46 3.24
CA TYR A 291 -9.04 29.82 4.44
C TYR A 291 -9.65 31.02 5.18
N MET A 292 -9.96 32.11 4.48
CA MET A 292 -10.57 33.31 5.07
C MET A 292 -11.94 33.02 5.67
N ALA A 293 -12.73 32.12 5.07
CA ALA A 293 -14.01 31.69 5.62
C ALA A 293 -13.85 31.01 6.99
N THR A 294 -12.84 30.17 7.17
CA THR A 294 -12.61 29.50 8.47
C THR A 294 -12.25 30.47 9.61
N ARG A 295 -11.53 31.56 9.29
CA ARG A 295 -11.12 32.58 10.26
C ARG A 295 -12.24 33.55 10.63
N LYS A 296 -13.16 33.86 9.70
CA LYS A 296 -14.35 34.68 10.00
C LYS A 296 -15.28 34.03 11.02
N VAL A 297 -15.34 32.69 11.04
CA VAL A 297 -16.17 31.93 11.98
C VAL A 297 -15.56 31.88 13.39
N GLN A 298 -14.24 31.99 13.53
CA GLN A 298 -13.55 31.96 14.83
C GLN A 298 -13.56 33.31 15.58
N HIS A 299 -13.93 34.41 14.93
CA HIS A 299 -14.03 35.75 15.51
C HIS A 299 -15.47 36.19 15.84
N ARG A 300 -16.42 35.24 15.91
CA ARG A 300 -17.77 35.44 16.43
C ARG A 300 -17.93 34.68 17.74
#